data_AF-A0A134BZE6-F1
#
_entry.id   AF-A0A134BZE6-F1
#
_cell.length_a   1.000
_cell.length_b   1.000
_cell.length_c   1.000
_cell.angle_alpha   90.00
_cell.angle_beta   90.00
_cell.angle_gamma   90.00
#
_symmetry.space_group_name_H-M   'P 1'
#
loop_
_entity.id
_entity.type
_entity.pdbx_description
1 polymer ?
#
loop_
_entity_poly.entity_id
_entity_poly.type
_entity_poly.pdbx_seq_one_letter_code
_entity_poly.pdbx_strand_id
1 'polypeptide(L)' 'MTLFTDGFNAGLQAMDYRMEKKKANSDTTLNIRMVRNGGFTAVVE' A
#
# COMPACT_ATOMS: atom_id res chain seq x y z
N MET A 1 1.97 0.23 12.34
CA MET A 1 1.15 0.23 11.12
C MET A 1 1.77 -0.65 10.05
N THR A 2 0.96 -1.48 9.41
CA THR A 2 1.33 -2.33 8.27
C THR A 2 0.55 -1.88 7.05
N LEU A 3 1.23 -1.61 5.93
CA LEU A 3 0.65 -1.12 4.69
C LEU A 3 0.77 -2.19 3.60
N PHE A 4 -0.29 -2.34 2.81
CA PHE A 4 -0.37 -3.19 1.63
C PHE A 4 -0.77 -2.31 0.45
N THR A 5 0.10 -2.19 -0.54
CA THR A 5 -0.13 -1.40 -1.76
C THR A 5 0.09 -2.24 -3.00
N ASP A 6 -0.45 -1.79 -4.12
CA ASP A 6 -0.14 -2.35 -5.43
C ASP A 6 1.39 -2.40 -5.68
N GLY A 7 1.85 -3.51 -6.24
CA GLY A 7 3.21 -3.68 -6.74
C GLY A 7 3.42 -2.94 -8.07
N PHE A 8 4.66 -2.92 -8.54
CA PHE A 8 5.00 -2.21 -9.79
C PHE A 8 4.29 -2.83 -11.01
N ASN A 9 4.13 -4.15 -11.02
CA ASN A 9 3.49 -4.91 -12.09
C ASN A 9 2.03 -5.23 -11.81
N ALA A 10 1.39 -4.63 -10.79
CA ALA A 10 0.01 -4.91 -10.41
C ALA A 10 -1.01 -4.69 -11.55
N GLY A 11 -0.67 -3.87 -12.55
CA GLY A 11 -1.49 -3.68 -13.75
C GLY A 11 -1.45 -4.86 -14.73
N LEU A 12 -0.46 -5.75 -14.62
CA LEU A 12 -0.30 -6.95 -15.44
C LEU A 12 -0.53 -8.24 -14.64
N GLN A 13 -0.24 -8.21 -13.34
CA GLN A 13 -0.33 -9.36 -12.43
C GLN A 13 -1.09 -8.96 -11.16
N ALA A 14 -2.32 -9.44 -11.01
CA ALA A 14 -3.20 -9.05 -9.90
C ALA A 14 -2.66 -9.40 -8.50
N MET A 15 -1.73 -10.36 -8.39
CA MET A 15 -1.13 -10.76 -7.11
C MET A 15 0.16 -10.01 -6.78
N ASP A 16 0.64 -9.10 -7.63
CA ASP A 16 1.81 -8.29 -7.30
C ASP A 16 1.43 -7.17 -6.32
N TYR A 17 1.82 -7.33 -5.07
CA TYR A 17 1.62 -6.34 -4.01
C TYR A 17 2.89 -6.12 -3.20
N ARG A 18 2.96 -4.97 -2.54
CA ARG A 18 4.04 -4.60 -1.62
C ARG A 18 3.51 -4.47 -0.21
N MET A 19 4.21 -5.10 0.73
CA MET A 19 3.97 -4.94 2.16
C MET A 19 5.06 -4.06 2.78
N GLU A 20 4.66 -3.07 3.58
CA GLU A 20 5.58 -2.20 4.30
C GLU A 20 5.16 -2.05 5.76
N LYS A 21 6.11 -2.18 6.70
CA LYS A 21 5.88 -1.93 8.13
C LYS A 21 6.49 -0.60 8.53
N LYS A 22 5.68 0.28 9.10
CA LYS A 22 6.07 1.63 9.57
C LYS A 22 5.41 1.98 10.89
N LYS A 23 6.08 2.83 11.67
CA LYS A 23 5.45 3.53 12.80
C LYS A 23 4.60 4.67 12.24
N ALA A 24 3.36 4.78 12.71
CA ALA A 24 2.46 5.88 12.36
C ALA A 24 2.27 6.77 13.59
N ASN A 25 2.25 8.08 13.37
CA ASN A 25 1.91 9.11 14.35
C ASN A 25 0.91 10.10 13.71
N SER A 26 0.45 11.09 14.48
CA SER A 26 -0.53 12.10 14.01
C SER A 26 -0.09 12.88 12.77
N ASP A 27 1.22 13.02 12.56
CA ASP A 27 1.79 13.82 11.47
C ASP A 27 2.17 12.96 10.26
N THR A 28 1.92 11.65 10.32
CA THR A 28 2.31 10.71 9.26
C THR A 28 1.41 10.88 8.04
N THR A 29 1.99 11.32 6.93
CA THR A 29 1.33 11.40 5.63
C THR A 29 1.77 10.23 4.74
N LEU A 30 0.82 9.52 4.12
CA LEU A 30 1.09 8.41 3.20
C LEU A 30 0.84 8.84 1.76
N ASN A 31 1.87 8.74 0.91
CA ASN A 31 1.72 8.91 -0.53
C ASN A 31 1.68 7.53 -1.19
N ILE A 32 0.50 7.12 -1.64
CA ILE A 32 0.24 5.78 -2.18
C ILE A 32 -0.08 5.87 -3.66
N ARG A 33 0.71 5.15 -4.46
CA ARG A 33 0.42 4.92 -5.87
C ARG A 33 -0.46 3.67 -5.99
N MET A 34 -1.54 3.78 -6.75
CA MET A 34 -2.42 2.67 -7.10
C MET A 34 -2.44 2.45 -8.61
N VAL A 35 -2.68 1.22 -9.03
CA VAL A 35 -2.99 0.92 -10.43
C VAL A 35 -4.50 1.07 -10.69
N ARG A 36 -4.91 1.11 -11.96
CA ARG A 36 -6.33 1.21 -12.32
C ARG A 36 -7.10 0.01 -11.77
N ASN A 37 -8.18 0.26 -11.03
CA ASN A 37 -9.00 -0.74 -10.33
C ASN A 37 -8.24 -1.56 -9.26
N GLY A 38 -7.05 -1.11 -8.85
CA GLY A 38 -6.34 -1.67 -7.71
C GLY A 38 -6.81 -1.05 -6.39
N GLY A 39 -5.93 -1.03 -5.42
CA GLY A 39 -6.23 -0.44 -4.12
C GLY A 39 -5.05 -0.48 -3.15
N PHE A 40 -5.34 -0.06 -1.92
CA PHE A 40 -4.41 -0.26 -0.82
C PHE A 40 -5.18 -0.59 0.46
N THR A 41 -4.49 -1.15 1.44
CA THR A 41 -5.04 -1.41 2.76
C THR A 41 -3.98 -1.14 3.81
N ALA A 42 -4.37 -0.58 4.95
CA ALA A 42 -3.49 -0.33 6.08
C ALA A 42 -4.09 -0.93 7.35
N VAL A 43 -3.26 -1.59 8.14
CA VAL A 43 -3.57 -2.01 9.52
C VAL A 43 -2.81 -1.08 10.45
N VAL A 44 -3.55 -0.24 11.18
CA VAL A 44 -3.00 0.63 12.23
C VAL A 44 -3.19 -0.09 13.56
N GLU A 45 -2.11 -0.18 14.33
CA GLU A 45 -2.07 -0.77 15.68
C GLU A 45 -1.66 0.32 16.67
#